data_AF-A0A959HZL5-F1
#
_entry.id   AF-A0A959HZL5-F1
#
_cell.length_a   1.000
_cell.length_b   1.000
_cell.length_c   1.000
_cell.angle_alpha   90.00
_cell.angle_beta   90.00
_cell.angle_gamma   90.00
#
_symmetry.space_group_name_H-M   'P 1'
#
loop_
_entity.id
_entity.type
_entity.pdbx_description
1 polymer ?
#
loop_
_entity_poly.entity_id
_entity_poly.type
_entity_poly.pdbx_seq_one_letter_code
_entity_poly.pdbx_strand_id
1 'polypeptide(L)'
;MAQQVPMSGAVIVSTPQDLALIDARKGLNMFRKVDVPVIGIVENMSYFIAPDTGKRYDIFGHGGAEREAEKLGLKFLGGVPLHMDIRELSDAGTPVTAVRPDGPEAAVFKALAAKVWEAVQGSKGIEAPIIKVSSERDSLKITFKDGYSYDLPAEMLRVMSPSAEVQGHSAEQRVTVPGKRNVKIKQLTPVGKYAAKITFDDGHDTGLYPWSYLLELGQHKDAKWKAYLEELAAKGMSRG
;
A
#
# COMPACT_ATOMS: atom_id res chain seq x y z
N MET A 1 -16.88 6.29 -2.84
CA MET A 1 -16.86 5.34 -3.97
C MET A 1 -15.54 5.49 -4.70
N ALA A 2 -14.54 4.70 -4.35
CA ALA A 2 -13.40 4.43 -5.21
C ALA A 2 -13.66 3.03 -5.80
N GLN A 3 -13.86 2.96 -7.11
CA GLN A 3 -14.12 1.72 -7.82
C GLN A 3 -12.98 0.72 -7.55
N GLN A 4 -13.33 -0.56 -7.42
CA GLN A 4 -12.44 -1.71 -7.23
C GLN A 4 -11.55 -1.93 -8.47
N VAL A 5 -10.64 -0.99 -8.75
CA VAL A 5 -9.61 -1.13 -9.78
C VAL A 5 -8.36 -1.68 -9.11
N PRO A 6 -7.77 -2.79 -9.63
CA PRO A 6 -6.51 -3.29 -9.09
C PRO A 6 -5.42 -2.22 -9.26
N MET A 7 -4.90 -1.71 -8.14
CA MET A 7 -3.86 -0.69 -8.13
C MET A 7 -2.47 -1.33 -8.11
N SER A 8 -1.63 -0.98 -9.09
CA SER A 8 -0.22 -1.39 -9.13
C SER A 8 0.66 -0.66 -8.11
N GLY A 9 0.16 0.46 -7.57
CA GLY A 9 0.83 1.27 -6.57
C GLY A 9 0.30 2.70 -6.56
N ALA A 10 0.84 3.52 -5.67
CA ALA A 10 0.51 4.92 -5.53
C ALA A 10 1.76 5.80 -5.69
N VAL A 11 1.60 6.96 -6.33
CA VAL A 11 2.59 8.03 -6.37
C VAL A 11 2.05 9.18 -5.54
N ILE A 12 2.84 9.67 -4.59
CA ILE A 12 2.47 10.82 -3.76
C ILE A 12 3.04 12.07 -4.42
N VAL A 13 2.20 13.08 -4.63
CA VAL A 13 2.61 14.39 -5.15
C VAL A 13 2.49 15.41 -4.03
N SER A 14 3.54 16.19 -3.78
CA SER A 14 3.53 17.24 -2.75
C SER A 14 4.38 18.44 -3.20
N THR A 15 4.28 19.57 -2.51
CA THR A 15 5.12 20.74 -2.74
C THR A 15 6.21 20.83 -1.66
N PRO A 16 7.27 21.64 -1.85
CA PRO A 16 8.44 21.62 -0.95
C PRO A 16 8.16 22.11 0.48
N GLN A 17 7.00 22.73 0.74
CA GLN A 17 6.69 23.29 2.07
C GLN A 17 6.28 22.22 3.08
N ASP A 18 6.69 22.42 4.34
CA ASP A 18 6.39 21.50 5.44
C ASP A 18 4.91 21.19 5.62
N LEU A 19 4.02 22.17 5.39
CA LEU A 19 2.58 21.97 5.52
C LEU A 19 2.03 20.96 4.48
N ALA A 20 2.50 21.02 3.23
CA ALA A 20 2.09 20.09 2.19
C ALA A 20 2.65 18.67 2.42
N LEU A 21 3.78 18.56 3.12
CA LEU A 21 4.38 17.28 3.48
C LEU A 21 3.59 16.54 4.57
N ILE A 22 2.82 17.25 5.40
CA ILE A 22 1.92 16.62 6.37
C ILE A 22 0.87 15.75 5.66
N ASP A 23 0.35 16.22 4.52
CA ASP A 23 -0.63 15.47 3.75
C ASP A 23 0.00 14.29 3.00
N ALA A 24 1.26 14.43 2.55
CA ALA A 24 2.05 13.32 2.03
C ALA A 24 2.20 12.18 3.06
N ARG A 25 2.49 12.52 4.33
CA ARG A 25 2.58 11.53 5.43
C ARG A 25 1.24 10.83 5.69
N LYS A 26 0.14 11.58 5.71
CA LYS A 26 -1.21 11.01 5.88
C LYS A 26 -1.56 10.08 4.72
N GLY A 27 -1.26 10.48 3.48
CA GLY A 27 -1.46 9.67 2.28
C GLY A 27 -0.66 8.36 2.34
N LEU A 28 0.61 8.42 2.73
CA LEU A 28 1.44 7.22 2.91
C LEU A 28 0.83 6.26 3.93
N ASN A 29 0.40 6.77 5.09
CA ASN A 29 -0.22 5.95 6.12
C ASN A 29 -1.53 5.31 5.65
N MET A 30 -2.33 6.03 4.86
CA MET A 30 -3.54 5.49 4.24
C MET A 30 -3.18 4.34 3.28
N PHE A 31 -2.22 4.52 2.38
CA PHE A 31 -1.83 3.47 1.42
C PHE A 31 -1.23 2.24 2.09
N ARG A 32 -0.43 2.41 3.15
CA ARG A 32 0.06 1.30 3.98
C ARG A 32 -1.08 0.50 4.62
N LYS A 33 -2.17 1.16 5.05
CA LYS A 33 -3.34 0.49 5.66
C LYS A 33 -4.16 -0.33 4.67
N VAL A 34 -4.10 -0.01 3.38
CA VAL A 34 -4.82 -0.74 2.32
C VAL A 34 -3.88 -1.60 1.47
N ASP A 35 -2.66 -1.86 1.97
CA ASP A 35 -1.62 -2.67 1.32
C ASP A 35 -1.30 -2.23 -0.12
N VAL A 36 -1.41 -0.93 -0.38
CA VAL A 36 -1.02 -0.34 -1.67
C VAL A 36 0.45 0.06 -1.60
N PRO A 37 1.31 -0.44 -2.49
CA PRO A 37 2.71 -0.05 -2.51
C PRO A 37 2.84 1.41 -2.94
N VAL A 38 3.53 2.22 -2.14
CA VAL A 38 3.87 3.59 -2.52
C VAL A 38 5.16 3.57 -3.32
N ILE A 39 5.05 3.89 -4.60
CA ILE A 39 6.14 3.86 -5.59
C ILE A 39 7.18 4.95 -5.28
N GLY A 40 6.73 6.09 -4.79
CA GLY A 40 7.60 7.21 -4.41
C GLY A 40 6.88 8.54 -4.31
N ILE A 41 7.67 9.59 -4.13
CA ILE A 41 7.22 10.97 -3.99
C ILE A 41 7.70 11.82 -5.18
N VAL A 42 6.81 12.65 -5.73
CA VAL A 42 7.11 13.71 -6.70
C VAL A 42 6.98 15.07 -6.02
N GLU A 43 7.96 15.94 -6.23
CA GLU A 43 7.90 17.35 -5.79
C GLU A 43 7.29 18.21 -6.90
N ASN A 44 6.03 18.63 -6.74
CA ASN A 44 5.42 19.62 -7.61
C ASN A 44 5.87 21.04 -7.23
N MET A 45 5.83 21.96 -8.19
CA MET A 45 6.23 23.35 -8.01
C MET A 45 7.65 23.50 -7.43
N SER A 46 8.58 22.64 -7.88
CA SER A 46 9.93 22.50 -7.31
C SER A 46 10.85 23.70 -7.59
N TYR A 47 10.64 24.38 -8.71
CA TYR A 47 11.35 25.60 -9.10
C TYR A 47 10.61 26.31 -10.25
N PHE A 48 10.96 27.57 -10.50
CA PHE A 48 10.49 28.39 -11.61
C PHE A 48 11.69 28.94 -12.38
N ILE A 49 11.67 28.88 -13.71
CA ILE A 49 12.67 29.53 -14.57
C ILE A 49 11.99 30.75 -15.19
N ALA A 50 12.51 31.93 -14.90
CA ALA A 50 11.97 33.16 -15.46
C ALA A 50 12.21 33.21 -16.98
N PRO A 51 11.17 33.38 -17.82
CA PRO A 51 11.29 33.25 -19.28
C PRO A 51 12.10 34.38 -19.92
N ASP A 52 12.19 35.53 -19.26
CA ASP A 52 12.90 36.72 -19.71
C ASP A 52 14.41 36.68 -19.41
N THR A 53 14.80 36.07 -18.29
CA THR A 53 16.18 36.09 -17.77
C THR A 53 16.83 34.72 -17.70
N GLY A 54 16.06 33.62 -17.81
CA GLY A 54 16.52 32.26 -17.57
C GLY A 54 16.90 31.98 -16.11
N LYS A 55 16.68 32.92 -15.19
CA LYS A 55 17.04 32.78 -13.79
C LYS A 55 16.09 31.82 -13.09
N ARG A 56 16.67 30.89 -12.32
CA ARG A 56 15.92 29.95 -11.47
C ARG A 56 15.51 30.61 -10.15
N TYR A 57 14.28 30.34 -9.73
CA TYR A 57 13.71 30.75 -8.45
C TYR A 57 13.03 29.55 -7.78
N ASP A 58 13.32 29.34 -6.51
CA ASP A 58 12.66 28.32 -5.70
C ASP A 58 11.52 28.97 -4.89
N ILE A 59 10.49 29.46 -5.60
CA ILE A 59 9.39 30.30 -5.05
C ILE A 59 8.73 29.65 -3.82
N PHE A 60 8.62 28.33 -3.81
CA PHE A 60 8.00 27.55 -2.75
C PHE A 60 9.01 26.74 -1.91
N GLY A 61 10.29 27.07 -2.03
CA GLY A 61 11.40 26.25 -1.51
C GLY A 61 11.81 25.15 -2.48
N HIS A 62 12.78 24.32 -2.08
CA HIS A 62 13.29 23.22 -2.88
C HIS A 62 13.75 22.03 -2.01
N GLY A 63 13.55 20.82 -2.52
CA GLY A 63 14.02 19.57 -1.92
C GLY A 63 13.29 19.19 -0.62
N GLY A 64 12.14 19.80 -0.34
CA GLY A 64 11.33 19.45 0.83
C GLY A 64 10.77 18.04 0.71
N ALA A 65 10.24 17.70 -0.46
CA ALA A 65 9.67 16.38 -0.70
C ALA A 65 10.76 15.29 -0.84
N GLU A 66 11.95 15.66 -1.32
CA GLU A 66 13.11 14.76 -1.38
C GLU A 66 13.60 14.37 0.02
N ARG A 67 13.83 15.36 0.90
CA ARG A 67 14.18 15.12 2.31
C ARG A 67 13.12 14.31 3.04
N GLU A 68 11.85 14.56 2.72
CA GLU A 68 10.75 13.82 3.32
C GLU A 68 10.68 12.37 2.81
N ALA A 69 10.94 12.14 1.53
CA ALA A 69 11.03 10.79 0.98
C ALA A 69 12.12 9.98 1.69
N GLU A 70 13.28 10.58 1.93
CA GLU A 70 14.37 9.96 2.70
C GLU A 70 13.92 9.58 4.12
N LYS A 71 13.31 10.51 4.86
CA LYS A 71 12.79 10.26 6.22
C LYS A 71 11.75 9.14 6.28
N LEU A 72 10.93 9.02 5.24
CA LEU A 72 9.84 8.04 5.17
C LEU A 72 10.28 6.70 4.57
N GLY A 73 11.53 6.58 4.12
CA GLY A 73 12.07 5.40 3.43
C GLY A 73 11.44 5.19 2.05
N LEU A 74 11.09 6.26 1.34
CA LEU A 74 10.48 6.26 0.01
C LEU A 74 11.47 6.74 -1.06
N LYS A 75 11.24 6.32 -2.31
CA LYS A 75 12.00 6.81 -3.47
C LYS A 75 11.56 8.23 -3.84
N PHE A 76 12.51 9.15 -4.00
CA PHE A 76 12.24 10.42 -4.65
C PHE A 76 12.25 10.23 -6.18
N LEU A 77 11.12 10.54 -6.83
CA LEU A 77 10.95 10.33 -8.26
C LEU A 77 11.47 11.53 -9.07
N GLY A 78 11.33 12.75 -8.54
CA GLY A 78 11.84 13.97 -9.16
C GLY A 78 10.94 15.17 -8.89
N GLY A 79 11.38 16.33 -9.40
CA GLY A 79 10.67 17.60 -9.29
C GLY A 79 10.03 18.05 -10.60
N VAL A 80 8.81 18.58 -10.53
CA VAL A 80 8.11 19.23 -11.65
C VAL A 80 8.20 20.75 -11.48
N PRO A 81 8.68 21.49 -12.50
CA PRO A 81 8.76 22.94 -12.42
C PRO A 81 7.39 23.62 -12.49
N LEU A 82 7.34 24.84 -11.99
CA LEU A 82 6.22 25.74 -12.23
C LEU A 82 6.42 26.37 -13.61
N HIS A 83 5.60 25.98 -14.58
CA HIS A 83 5.67 26.48 -15.96
C HIS A 83 4.27 26.72 -16.52
N MET A 84 4.06 27.82 -17.24
CA MET A 84 2.73 28.22 -17.71
C MET A 84 2.13 27.17 -18.65
N ASP A 85 2.92 26.66 -19.59
CA ASP A 85 2.48 25.61 -20.51
C ASP A 85 2.04 24.33 -19.78
N ILE A 86 2.68 23.96 -18.67
CA ILE A 86 2.24 22.79 -17.88
C ILE A 86 0.83 23.04 -17.35
N ARG A 87 0.56 24.23 -16.79
CA ARG A 87 -0.75 24.60 -16.23
C ARG A 87 -1.81 24.66 -17.33
N GLU A 88 -1.62 25.52 -18.33
CA GLU A 88 -2.63 25.84 -19.35
C GLU A 88 -3.00 24.62 -20.18
N LEU A 89 -2.01 23.86 -20.61
CA LEU A 89 -2.23 22.69 -21.45
C LEU A 89 -2.83 21.51 -20.65
N SER A 90 -2.50 21.37 -19.36
CA SER A 90 -3.14 20.36 -18.50
C SER A 90 -4.58 20.73 -18.17
N ASP A 91 -4.87 22.00 -17.86
CA ASP A 91 -6.22 22.51 -17.61
C ASP A 91 -7.12 22.34 -18.86
N ALA A 92 -6.54 22.49 -20.05
CA ALA A 92 -7.21 22.25 -21.34
C ALA A 92 -7.37 20.77 -21.73
N GLY A 93 -6.84 19.83 -20.93
CA GLY A 93 -6.88 18.39 -21.22
C GLY A 93 -5.92 17.92 -22.31
N THR A 94 -4.97 18.76 -22.72
CA THR A 94 -3.99 18.48 -23.78
C THR A 94 -2.56 18.62 -23.24
N PRO A 95 -2.09 17.74 -22.35
CA PRO A 95 -0.87 17.95 -21.57
C PRO A 95 0.38 18.15 -22.46
N VAL A 96 1.42 18.77 -21.90
CA VAL A 96 2.70 19.06 -22.59
C VAL A 96 3.29 17.82 -23.28
N THR A 97 3.12 16.63 -22.72
CA THR A 97 3.58 15.36 -23.30
C THR A 97 2.85 14.94 -24.58
N ALA A 98 1.62 15.42 -24.80
CA ALA A 98 0.82 15.16 -25.99
C ALA A 98 1.04 16.23 -27.07
N VAL A 99 1.08 17.52 -26.67
CA VAL A 99 1.17 18.65 -27.61
C VAL A 99 2.61 18.97 -28.01
N ARG A 100 3.56 18.83 -27.08
CA ARG A 100 4.98 19.15 -27.28
C ARG A 100 5.86 18.02 -26.71
N PRO A 101 5.80 16.81 -27.29
CA PRO A 101 6.44 15.61 -26.71
C PRO A 101 7.96 15.76 -26.53
N ASP A 102 8.62 16.58 -27.34
CA ASP A 102 10.08 16.75 -27.33
C ASP A 102 10.53 18.01 -26.55
N GLY A 103 9.58 18.72 -25.91
CA GLY A 103 9.86 19.88 -25.08
C GLY A 103 10.48 19.54 -23.73
N PRO A 104 11.18 20.49 -23.09
CA PRO A 104 11.83 20.27 -21.80
C PRO A 104 10.85 19.89 -20.68
N GLU A 105 9.64 20.44 -20.68
CA GLU A 105 8.59 20.11 -19.71
C GLU A 105 8.11 18.66 -19.91
N ALA A 106 7.91 18.24 -21.17
CA ALA A 106 7.52 16.88 -21.49
C ALA A 106 8.60 15.86 -21.10
N ALA A 107 9.88 16.23 -21.23
CA ALA A 107 11.01 15.39 -20.80
C ALA A 107 10.97 15.10 -19.28
N VAL A 108 10.57 16.08 -18.46
CA VAL A 108 10.38 15.87 -17.00
C VAL A 108 9.33 14.78 -16.74
N PHE A 109 8.15 14.89 -17.34
CA PHE A 109 7.09 13.89 -17.17
C PHE A 109 7.48 12.52 -17.73
N LYS A 110 8.16 12.45 -18.87
CA LYS A 110 8.66 11.19 -19.45
C LYS A 110 9.68 10.52 -18.50
N ALA A 111 10.59 11.29 -17.91
CA ALA A 111 11.56 10.76 -16.94
C ALA A 111 10.88 10.26 -15.66
N LEU A 112 9.89 10.98 -15.14
CA LEU A 112 9.08 10.53 -14.01
C LEU A 112 8.33 9.24 -14.36
N ALA A 113 7.67 9.18 -15.52
CA ALA A 113 6.95 8.01 -15.99
C ALA A 113 7.87 6.79 -16.13
N ALA A 114 9.10 6.97 -16.64
CA ALA A 114 10.08 5.89 -16.73
C ALA A 114 10.46 5.32 -15.36
N LYS A 115 10.72 6.19 -14.36
CA LYS A 115 11.02 5.76 -12.98
C LYS A 115 9.84 5.05 -12.31
N VAL A 116 8.62 5.54 -12.53
CA VAL A 116 7.39 4.90 -12.05
C VAL A 116 7.23 3.53 -12.72
N TRP A 117 7.42 3.46 -14.03
CA TRP A 117 7.31 2.23 -14.81
C TRP A 117 8.32 1.18 -14.36
N GLU A 118 9.58 1.56 -14.18
CA GLU A 118 10.64 0.71 -13.62
C GLU A 118 10.24 0.20 -12.23
N ALA A 119 9.74 1.08 -11.35
CA ALA A 119 9.32 0.69 -10.03
C ALA A 119 8.12 -0.27 -10.06
N VAL A 120 7.15 -0.07 -10.96
CA VAL A 120 6.01 -0.99 -11.14
C VAL A 120 6.48 -2.35 -11.69
N GLN A 121 7.47 -2.37 -12.58
CA GLN A 121 8.04 -3.61 -13.10
C GLN A 121 8.94 -4.35 -12.09
N GLY A 122 9.72 -3.61 -11.29
CA GLY A 122 10.58 -4.13 -10.22
C GLY A 122 9.79 -4.57 -8.99
N SER A 123 8.64 -3.94 -8.74
CA SER A 123 7.59 -4.39 -7.81
C SER A 123 6.77 -5.50 -8.44
N LYS A 124 7.40 -6.59 -8.90
CA LYS A 124 6.68 -7.85 -9.06
C LYS A 124 6.20 -8.23 -7.67
N GLY A 125 5.01 -7.74 -7.31
CA GLY A 125 4.30 -8.15 -6.10
C GLY A 125 4.25 -9.67 -6.06
N ILE A 126 4.11 -10.20 -4.86
CA ILE A 126 4.00 -11.65 -4.64
C ILE A 126 3.02 -12.23 -5.66
N GLU A 127 3.52 -13.08 -6.57
CA GLU A 127 2.66 -13.75 -7.54
C GLU A 127 1.58 -14.52 -6.78
N ALA A 128 0.36 -14.51 -7.30
CA ALA A 128 -0.77 -15.11 -6.63
C ALA A 128 -0.45 -16.58 -6.27
N PRO A 129 -0.41 -16.93 -4.97
CA PRO A 129 -0.04 -18.27 -4.54
C PRO A 129 -1.15 -19.27 -4.89
N ILE A 130 -0.77 -20.55 -4.93
CA ILE A 130 -1.76 -21.62 -4.96
C ILE A 130 -2.34 -21.74 -3.55
N ILE A 131 -3.67 -21.67 -3.45
CA ILE A 131 -4.39 -21.72 -2.17
C ILE A 131 -5.36 -22.89 -2.14
N LYS A 132 -5.38 -23.62 -1.03
CA LYS A 132 -6.26 -24.77 -0.80
C LYS A 132 -6.78 -24.74 0.63
N VAL A 133 -8.10 -24.69 0.79
CA VAL A 133 -8.75 -24.87 2.10
C VAL A 133 -8.78 -26.36 2.42
N SER A 134 -8.51 -26.72 3.67
CA SER A 134 -8.58 -28.12 4.15
C SER A 134 -10.00 -28.68 3.98
N SER A 135 -10.14 -30.00 3.89
CA SER A 135 -11.44 -30.68 3.80
C SER A 135 -12.34 -30.32 4.99
N GLU A 136 -11.74 -30.26 6.18
CA GLU A 136 -12.39 -29.87 7.43
C GLU A 136 -12.66 -28.37 7.55
N ARG A 137 -12.13 -27.57 6.61
CA ARG A 137 -12.21 -26.11 6.54
C ARG A 137 -11.62 -25.38 7.75
N ASP A 138 -10.80 -26.06 8.51
CA ASP A 138 -10.11 -25.57 9.70
C ASP A 138 -8.71 -25.00 9.40
N SER A 139 -8.24 -25.09 8.14
CA SER A 139 -6.97 -24.49 7.73
C SER A 139 -6.92 -24.10 6.26
N LEU A 140 -5.96 -23.21 5.95
CA LEU A 140 -5.63 -22.74 4.62
C LEU A 140 -4.17 -23.09 4.31
N LYS A 141 -3.96 -23.94 3.30
CA LYS A 141 -2.65 -24.18 2.72
C LYS A 141 -2.37 -23.18 1.61
N ILE A 142 -1.21 -22.53 1.70
CA ILE A 142 -0.74 -21.54 0.74
C ILE A 142 0.61 -22.01 0.21
N THR A 143 0.81 -21.95 -1.11
CA THR A 143 2.08 -22.32 -1.76
C THR A 143 2.51 -21.18 -2.69
N PHE A 144 3.64 -20.58 -2.37
CA PHE A 144 4.25 -19.49 -3.13
C PHE A 144 5.19 -20.05 -4.22
N LYS A 145 5.50 -19.22 -5.22
CA LYS A 145 6.26 -19.62 -6.42
C LYS A 145 7.70 -20.07 -6.13
N ASP A 146 8.30 -19.51 -5.09
CA ASP A 146 9.62 -19.88 -4.57
C ASP A 146 9.64 -21.23 -3.84
N GLY A 147 8.48 -21.90 -3.73
CA GLY A 147 8.34 -23.22 -3.15
C GLY A 147 7.99 -23.21 -1.66
N TYR A 148 7.94 -22.04 -1.00
CA TYR A 148 7.50 -21.98 0.39
C TYR A 148 6.01 -22.31 0.48
N SER A 149 5.68 -23.20 1.41
CA SER A 149 4.31 -23.55 1.71
C SER A 149 4.02 -23.44 3.21
N TYR A 150 2.90 -22.81 3.53
CA TYR A 150 2.45 -22.61 4.90
C TYR A 150 1.03 -23.15 5.06
N ASP A 151 0.77 -23.71 6.24
CA ASP A 151 -0.55 -24.17 6.65
C ASP A 151 -1.05 -23.28 7.80
N LEU A 152 -2.02 -22.43 7.52
CA LEU A 152 -2.54 -21.41 8.43
C LEU A 152 -3.89 -21.85 9.00
N PRO A 153 -4.02 -22.06 10.32
CA PRO A 153 -5.30 -22.41 10.94
C PRO A 153 -6.37 -21.34 10.73
N ALA A 154 -7.62 -21.75 10.56
CA ALA A 154 -8.77 -20.87 10.42
C ALA A 154 -8.94 -19.95 11.64
N GLU A 155 -8.72 -20.47 12.85
CA GLU A 155 -8.68 -19.70 14.09
C GLU A 155 -7.65 -18.56 14.00
N MET A 156 -6.42 -18.87 13.59
CA MET A 156 -5.36 -17.88 13.48
C MET A 156 -5.72 -16.79 12.47
N LEU A 157 -6.20 -17.18 11.28
CA LEU A 157 -6.64 -16.23 10.26
C LEU A 157 -7.78 -15.34 10.78
N ARG A 158 -8.71 -15.90 11.57
CA ARG A 158 -9.86 -15.17 12.11
C ARG A 158 -9.47 -14.16 13.18
N VAL A 159 -8.66 -14.57 14.15
CA VAL A 159 -8.28 -13.72 15.30
C VAL A 159 -7.20 -12.70 14.92
N MET A 160 -6.46 -12.98 13.85
CA MET A 160 -5.50 -12.07 13.24
C MET A 160 -6.03 -11.51 11.91
N SER A 161 -7.34 -11.28 11.81
CA SER A 161 -7.88 -10.66 10.59
C SER A 161 -7.29 -9.25 10.41
N PRO A 162 -6.87 -8.85 9.20
CA PRO A 162 -6.40 -7.49 8.90
C PRO A 162 -7.55 -6.47 8.77
N SER A 163 -8.80 -6.90 8.96
CA SER A 163 -9.97 -6.01 8.92
C SER A 163 -9.94 -4.95 10.02
N ALA A 164 -10.54 -3.78 9.74
CA ALA A 164 -10.61 -2.66 10.69
C ALA A 164 -11.34 -3.02 11.99
N GLU A 165 -12.29 -3.97 11.94
CA GLU A 165 -12.99 -4.49 13.12
C GLU A 165 -12.07 -5.20 14.11
N VAL A 166 -10.97 -5.79 13.62
CA VAL A 166 -10.00 -6.53 14.45
C VAL A 166 -8.77 -5.68 14.75
N GLN A 167 -8.22 -4.97 13.76
CA GLN A 167 -7.01 -4.16 13.93
C GLN A 167 -7.27 -2.79 14.55
N GLY A 168 -8.48 -2.23 14.41
CA GLY A 168 -8.74 -0.82 14.70
C GLY A 168 -8.00 0.12 13.75
N HIS A 169 -8.07 1.43 14.00
CA HIS A 169 -7.36 2.44 13.20
C HIS A 169 -6.01 2.88 13.81
N SER A 170 -5.70 2.43 15.03
CA SER A 170 -4.43 2.60 15.75
C SER A 170 -4.13 1.37 16.62
N ALA A 171 -2.89 1.21 17.10
CA ALA A 171 -2.49 0.05 17.89
C ALA A 171 -3.30 -0.09 19.20
N GLU A 172 -3.73 1.03 19.77
CA GLU A 172 -4.55 1.10 20.98
C GLU A 172 -6.01 0.68 20.72
N GLN A 173 -6.45 0.68 19.46
CA GLN A 173 -7.79 0.27 19.03
C GLN A 173 -7.85 -1.20 18.60
N ARG A 174 -6.72 -1.93 18.65
CA ARG A 174 -6.67 -3.35 18.32
C ARG A 174 -7.50 -4.15 19.31
N VAL A 175 -8.41 -4.97 18.78
CA VAL A 175 -9.30 -5.81 19.58
C VAL A 175 -8.73 -7.23 19.67
N THR A 176 -8.54 -7.73 20.89
CA THR A 176 -8.27 -9.16 21.10
C THR A 176 -9.55 -9.94 20.86
N VAL A 177 -9.51 -10.96 20.00
CA VAL A 177 -10.70 -11.74 19.62
C VAL A 177 -10.69 -13.11 20.31
N PRO A 178 -11.42 -13.32 21.42
CA PRO A 178 -11.50 -14.61 22.10
C PRO A 178 -12.56 -15.54 21.50
N GLY A 179 -12.58 -16.81 21.94
CA GLY A 179 -13.70 -17.73 21.66
C GLY A 179 -13.78 -18.28 20.23
N LYS A 180 -12.70 -18.24 19.44
CA LYS A 180 -12.68 -18.64 18.02
C LYS A 180 -11.99 -19.97 17.74
N ARG A 181 -11.73 -20.80 18.77
CA ARG A 181 -11.02 -22.08 18.63
C ARG A 181 -11.53 -23.00 17.52
N ASN A 182 -12.84 -23.03 17.32
CA ASN A 182 -13.50 -23.94 16.38
C ASN A 182 -14.00 -23.24 15.10
N VAL A 183 -13.61 -21.99 14.85
CA VAL A 183 -14.05 -21.25 13.66
C VAL A 183 -13.54 -21.93 12.38
N LYS A 184 -14.37 -21.97 11.33
CA LYS A 184 -14.05 -22.57 10.04
C LYS A 184 -14.13 -21.57 8.90
N ILE A 185 -13.40 -21.86 7.82
CA ILE A 185 -13.45 -21.12 6.57
C ILE A 185 -14.70 -21.50 5.79
N LYS A 186 -15.67 -20.59 5.74
CA LYS A 186 -16.92 -20.76 4.98
C LYS A 186 -16.70 -20.55 3.49
N GLN A 187 -15.91 -19.54 3.12
CA GLN A 187 -15.64 -19.24 1.72
C GLN A 187 -14.27 -18.57 1.57
N LEU A 188 -13.59 -18.87 0.47
CA LEU A 188 -12.37 -18.20 0.07
C LEU A 188 -12.54 -17.74 -1.38
N THR A 189 -12.32 -16.46 -1.63
CA THR A 189 -12.45 -15.86 -2.97
C THR A 189 -11.21 -15.04 -3.29
N PRO A 190 -10.43 -15.37 -4.33
CA PRO A 190 -9.34 -14.52 -4.78
C PRO A 190 -9.85 -13.12 -5.18
N VAL A 191 -9.12 -12.08 -4.80
CA VAL A 191 -9.41 -10.68 -5.12
C VAL A 191 -8.24 -10.11 -5.93
N GLY A 192 -8.46 -10.03 -7.25
CA GLY A 192 -7.43 -9.62 -8.18
C GLY A 192 -6.19 -10.52 -8.12
N LYS A 193 -5.00 -9.91 -8.22
CA LYS A 193 -3.71 -10.60 -8.16
C LYS A 193 -2.99 -10.46 -6.82
N TYR A 194 -3.61 -9.85 -5.80
CA TYR A 194 -2.88 -9.38 -4.61
C TYR A 194 -3.44 -9.86 -3.27
N ALA A 195 -4.66 -10.41 -3.21
CA ALA A 195 -5.29 -10.81 -1.95
C ALA A 195 -6.33 -11.93 -2.11
N ALA A 196 -6.74 -12.54 -0.99
CA ALA A 196 -7.95 -13.35 -0.88
C ALA A 196 -8.94 -12.71 0.09
N LYS A 197 -10.22 -12.72 -0.25
CA LYS A 197 -11.30 -12.49 0.71
C LYS A 197 -11.63 -13.82 1.39
N ILE A 198 -11.59 -13.84 2.73
CA ILE A 198 -11.93 -15.02 3.53
C ILE A 198 -13.18 -14.71 4.36
N THR A 199 -14.18 -15.57 4.22
CA THR A 199 -15.40 -15.56 5.04
C THR A 199 -15.39 -16.73 5.99
N PHE A 200 -15.72 -16.47 7.24
CA PHE A 200 -15.77 -17.46 8.32
C PHE A 200 -17.20 -17.86 8.66
N ASP A 201 -17.37 -19.01 9.30
CA ASP A 201 -18.67 -19.54 9.71
C ASP A 201 -19.28 -18.83 10.93
N ASP A 202 -18.48 -18.04 11.65
CA ASP A 202 -18.93 -17.17 12.75
C ASP A 202 -19.58 -15.86 12.29
N GLY A 203 -19.78 -15.70 10.97
CA GLY A 203 -20.38 -14.52 10.35
C GLY A 203 -19.39 -13.46 9.88
N HIS A 204 -18.09 -13.58 10.19
CA HIS A 204 -17.09 -12.62 9.73
C HIS A 204 -16.83 -12.73 8.22
N ASP A 205 -17.09 -11.66 7.47
CA ASP A 205 -16.98 -11.66 6.01
C ASP A 205 -16.23 -10.44 5.42
N THR A 206 -15.66 -9.58 6.25
CA THR A 206 -14.98 -8.33 5.82
C THR A 206 -13.46 -8.48 5.63
N GLY A 207 -12.89 -9.64 5.94
CA GLY A 207 -11.45 -9.89 5.91
C GLY A 207 -10.88 -10.03 4.48
N LEU A 208 -10.15 -9.01 4.02
CA LEU A 208 -9.27 -9.08 2.84
C LEU A 208 -7.84 -9.40 3.31
N TYR A 209 -7.26 -10.49 2.82
CA TYR A 209 -5.94 -10.98 3.21
C TYR A 209 -4.97 -10.83 2.03
N PRO A 210 -4.13 -9.78 2.03
CA PRO A 210 -3.07 -9.62 1.05
C PRO A 210 -2.12 -10.82 1.04
N TRP A 211 -1.53 -11.15 -0.11
CA TRP A 211 -0.53 -12.22 -0.21
C TRP A 211 0.70 -11.95 0.65
N SER A 212 1.10 -10.69 0.78
CA SER A 212 2.17 -10.25 1.69
C SER A 212 1.85 -10.57 3.14
N TYR A 213 0.63 -10.26 3.58
CA TYR A 213 0.18 -10.56 4.93
C TYR A 213 0.12 -12.06 5.20
N LEU A 214 -0.37 -12.86 4.25
CA LEU A 214 -0.39 -14.32 4.37
C LEU A 214 1.02 -14.92 4.39
N LEU A 215 1.96 -14.35 3.63
CA LEU A 215 3.38 -14.73 3.67
C LEU A 215 3.99 -14.41 5.03
N GLU A 216 3.75 -13.21 5.57
CA GLU A 216 4.21 -12.79 6.89
C GLU A 216 3.63 -13.69 8.00
N LEU A 217 2.32 -13.98 7.96
CA LEU A 217 1.68 -14.91 8.89
C LEU A 217 2.29 -16.32 8.80
N GLY A 218 2.65 -16.77 7.59
CA GLY A 218 3.33 -18.04 7.38
C GLY A 218 4.74 -18.07 7.98
N GLN A 219 5.56 -17.06 7.65
CA GLN A 219 6.95 -16.95 8.09
C GLN A 219 7.09 -16.77 9.61
N HIS A 220 6.14 -16.08 10.23
CA HIS A 220 6.17 -15.75 11.66
C HIS A 220 5.05 -16.41 12.45
N LYS A 221 4.54 -17.56 11.96
CA LYS A 221 3.38 -18.26 12.50
C LYS A 221 3.49 -18.48 14.01
N ASP A 222 4.55 -19.14 14.45
CA ASP A 222 4.71 -19.53 15.86
C ASP A 222 4.89 -18.32 16.78
N ALA A 223 5.66 -17.32 16.35
CA ALA A 223 5.90 -16.10 17.11
C ALA A 223 4.62 -15.28 17.28
N LYS A 224 3.87 -15.06 16.19
CA LYS A 224 2.58 -14.34 16.24
C LYS A 224 1.54 -15.11 17.04
N TRP A 225 1.49 -16.42 16.89
CA TRP A 225 0.55 -17.27 17.63
C TRP A 225 0.82 -17.24 19.12
N LYS A 226 2.09 -17.37 19.53
CA LYS A 226 2.51 -17.24 20.93
C LYS A 226 2.10 -15.88 21.51
N ALA A 227 2.35 -14.79 20.81
CA ALA A 227 1.98 -13.44 21.27
C ALA A 227 0.46 -13.29 21.50
N TYR A 228 -0.35 -13.87 20.61
CA TYR A 228 -1.81 -13.88 20.79
C TYR A 228 -2.25 -14.68 22.03
N LEU A 229 -1.63 -15.85 22.29
CA LEU A 229 -1.94 -16.65 23.48
C LEU A 229 -1.57 -15.93 24.78
N GLU A 230 -0.42 -15.25 24.79
CA GLU A 230 0.02 -14.42 25.91
C GLU A 230 -0.93 -13.24 26.15
N GLU A 231 -1.40 -12.59 25.07
CA GLU A 231 -2.38 -11.52 25.15
C GLU A 231 -3.73 -11.99 25.72
N LEU A 232 -4.23 -13.15 25.28
CA LEU A 232 -5.43 -13.76 25.85
C LEU A 232 -5.27 -14.04 27.35
N ALA A 233 -4.15 -14.66 27.73
CA ALA A 233 -3.88 -15.01 29.13
C ALA A 233 -3.79 -13.76 30.01
N ALA A 234 -3.10 -12.71 29.56
CA ALA A 234 -2.98 -11.44 30.26
C ALA A 234 -4.34 -10.74 30.47
N LYS A 235 -5.29 -10.94 29.55
CA LYS A 235 -6.65 -10.38 29.63
C LYS A 235 -7.66 -11.32 30.30
N GLY A 236 -7.23 -12.49 30.82
CA GLY A 236 -8.12 -13.48 31.43
C GLY A 236 -9.14 -14.10 30.45
N MET A 237 -8.82 -14.08 29.15
CA MET A 237 -9.68 -14.57 28.08
C MET A 237 -9.28 -16.00 27.65
N SER A 238 -10.21 -16.73 27.04
CA SER A 238 -9.99 -18.07 26.50
C SER A 238 -10.17 -18.11 24.98
N ARG A 239 -9.53 -19.08 24.34
CA ARG A 239 -9.77 -19.42 22.92
C ARG A 239 -11.18 -19.98 22.68
N GLY A 240 -11.89 -20.37 23.74
CA GLY A 240 -13.14 -21.13 23.65
C GLY A 240 -12.91 -22.61 23.88
#